data_AF-A0A2V8ETS2-F1
#
_entry.id   AF-A0A2V8ETS2-F1
#
_cell.length_a   1.000
_cell.length_b   1.000
_cell.length_c   1.000
_cell.angle_alpha   90.00
_cell.angle_beta   90.00
_cell.angle_gamma   90.00
#
_symmetry.space_group_name_H-M   'P 1'
#
loop_
_entity.id
_entity.type
_entity.pdbx_description
1 polymer ?
#
loop_
_entity_poly.entity_id
_entity_poly.type
_entity_poly.pdbx_seq_one_letter_code
_entity_poly.pdbx_strand_id
1 'polypeptide(L)'
;MIECIEVLKGVESADLVDVSVELAARMLVLGKVADDRENAERQVRGAIASGAGLDRFRRIIEAQGGDPKVVDDYTRLPQAPHHHIVSAPRRGYVAGIDAELIGRASVALGAGRDRVEDPVDPAVGILLAAKPGDAVRAGDPVLEMHYRDRGRLDRALQLAGSAITIDEQAPPRRPLIVGEVR
;
A
#
# COMPACT_ATOMS: atom_id res chain seq x y z
N MET A 1 7.01 -2.98 -0.60
CA MET A 1 7.69 -3.97 0.29
C MET A 1 7.74 -3.50 1.74
N ILE A 2 8.18 -2.26 2.00
CA ILE A 2 8.26 -1.71 3.36
C ILE A 2 6.92 -1.80 4.12
N GLU A 3 5.81 -1.37 3.50
CA GLU A 3 4.47 -1.46 4.13
C GLU A 3 4.10 -2.88 4.58
N CYS A 4 4.41 -3.90 3.78
CA CYS A 4 4.17 -5.29 4.16
C CYS A 4 5.00 -5.72 5.37
N ILE A 5 6.25 -5.25 5.47
CA ILE A 5 7.13 -5.53 6.61
C ILE A 5 6.59 -4.82 7.86
N GLU A 6 6.19 -3.55 7.74
CA GLU A 6 5.58 -2.78 8.84
C GLU A 6 4.28 -3.43 9.35
N VAL A 7 3.42 -3.90 8.46
CA VAL A 7 2.23 -4.68 8.84
C VAL A 7 2.61 -5.94 9.61
N LEU A 8 3.62 -6.68 9.17
CA LEU A 8 4.10 -7.87 9.88
C LEU A 8 4.82 -7.55 11.21
N LYS A 9 5.29 -6.32 11.39
CA LYS A 9 5.77 -5.77 12.68
C LYS A 9 4.63 -5.33 13.60
N GLY A 10 3.38 -5.40 13.14
CA GLY A 10 2.20 -4.99 13.91
C GLY A 10 1.84 -3.52 13.77
N VAL A 11 2.44 -2.79 12.82
CA VAL A 11 1.99 -1.42 12.50
C VAL A 11 0.65 -1.50 11.77
N GLU A 12 -0.34 -0.78 12.30
CA GLU A 12 -1.70 -0.82 11.78
C GLU A 12 -1.80 -0.03 10.46
N SER A 13 -2.10 -0.76 9.38
CA SER A 13 -2.71 -0.22 8.16
C SER A 13 -4.07 -0.91 8.03
N ALA A 14 -5.09 -0.30 8.66
CA ALA A 14 -6.33 -1.00 9.02
C ALA A 14 -6.99 -1.74 7.84
N ASP A 15 -7.06 -1.12 6.66
CA ASP A 15 -7.64 -1.73 5.46
C ASP A 15 -6.80 -2.89 4.90
N LEU A 16 -5.50 -2.70 4.73
CA LEU A 16 -4.61 -3.75 4.24
C LEU A 16 -4.59 -4.96 5.19
N VAL A 17 -4.51 -4.71 6.50
CA VAL A 17 -4.52 -5.75 7.53
C VAL A 17 -5.84 -6.52 7.49
N ASP A 18 -6.98 -5.82 7.47
CA ASP A 18 -8.29 -6.47 7.54
C ASP A 18 -8.57 -7.37 6.33
N VAL A 19 -8.26 -6.92 5.10
CA VAL A 19 -8.39 -7.77 3.90
C VAL A 19 -7.44 -8.97 3.98
N SER A 20 -6.19 -8.74 4.37
CA SER A 20 -5.18 -9.80 4.45
C SER A 20 -5.56 -10.86 5.48
N VAL A 21 -6.07 -10.43 6.65
CA VAL A 21 -6.55 -11.31 7.72
C VAL A 21 -7.76 -12.12 7.26
N GLU A 22 -8.75 -11.48 6.62
CA GLU A 22 -9.94 -12.20 6.14
C GLU A 22 -9.57 -13.26 5.09
N LEU A 23 -8.71 -12.92 4.12
CA LEU A 23 -8.26 -13.88 3.10
C LEU A 23 -7.46 -15.03 3.71
N ALA A 24 -6.51 -14.73 4.61
CA ALA A 24 -5.71 -15.75 5.28
C ALA A 24 -6.56 -16.66 6.18
N ALA A 25 -7.53 -16.10 6.92
CA ALA A 25 -8.44 -16.86 7.76
C ALA A 25 -9.22 -17.90 6.94
N ARG A 26 -9.71 -17.51 5.76
CA ARG A 26 -10.38 -18.43 4.82
C ARG A 26 -9.45 -19.53 4.34
N MET A 27 -8.20 -19.20 4.02
CA MET A 27 -7.21 -20.20 3.63
C MET A 27 -6.96 -21.23 4.73
N LEU A 28 -6.94 -20.83 6.01
CA LEU A 28 -6.80 -21.76 7.13
C LEU A 28 -8.00 -22.69 7.28
N VAL A 29 -9.22 -22.18 7.10
CA VAL A 29 -10.44 -23.02 7.13
C VAL A 29 -10.46 -24.01 5.96
N LEU A 30 -10.23 -23.53 4.73
CA LEU A 30 -10.18 -24.39 3.53
C LEU A 30 -9.08 -25.44 3.61
N GLY A 31 -7.93 -25.07 4.18
CA GLY A 31 -6.81 -25.97 4.43
C GLY A 31 -7.01 -26.91 5.61
N LYS A 32 -8.15 -26.85 6.32
CA LYS A 32 -8.46 -27.63 7.52
C LYS A 32 -7.44 -27.45 8.65
N VAL A 33 -6.84 -26.26 8.72
CA VAL A 33 -5.93 -25.85 9.81
C VAL A 33 -6.73 -25.25 10.98
N ALA A 34 -7.85 -24.60 10.69
CA ALA A 34 -8.77 -24.06 11.67
C ALA A 34 -10.20 -24.56 11.41
N ASP A 35 -10.95 -24.78 12.48
CA ASP A 35 -12.32 -25.33 12.41
C ASP A 35 -13.35 -24.32 11.87
N ASP A 36 -13.12 -23.04 12.15
CA ASP A 36 -14.00 -21.95 11.76
C ASP A 36 -13.23 -20.64 11.52
N ARG A 37 -13.94 -19.66 10.96
CA ARG A 37 -13.39 -18.35 10.59
C ARG A 37 -12.88 -17.57 11.82
N GLU A 38 -13.55 -17.67 12.95
CA GLU A 38 -13.21 -16.88 14.14
C GLU A 38 -11.89 -17.38 14.77
N ASN A 39 -11.73 -18.69 14.88
CA ASN A 39 -10.49 -19.33 15.26
C ASN A 39 -9.37 -18.99 14.28
N ALA A 40 -9.64 -19.09 12.98
CA ALA A 40 -8.68 -18.75 11.94
C ALA A 40 -8.20 -17.29 12.02
N GLU A 41 -9.12 -16.33 12.18
CA GLU A 41 -8.80 -14.91 12.34
C GLU A 41 -7.90 -14.67 13.56
N ARG A 42 -8.22 -15.26 14.71
CA ARG A 42 -7.38 -15.15 15.92
C ARG A 42 -5.98 -15.68 15.68
N GLN A 43 -5.84 -16.81 14.98
CA GLN A 43 -4.52 -17.37 14.65
C GLN A 43 -3.71 -16.43 13.75
N VAL A 44 -4.32 -15.86 12.70
CA VAL A 44 -3.63 -14.94 11.78
C VAL A 44 -3.20 -13.66 12.51
N ARG A 45 -4.11 -13.03 13.27
CA ARG A 45 -3.79 -11.82 14.05
C ARG A 45 -2.73 -12.12 15.11
N GLY A 46 -2.79 -13.28 15.76
CA GLY A 46 -1.77 -13.74 16.70
C GLY A 46 -0.39 -13.93 16.07
N ALA A 47 -0.32 -14.43 14.83
CA ALA A 47 0.94 -14.58 14.10
C ALA A 47 1.59 -13.23 13.75
N ILE A 48 0.79 -12.19 13.46
CA ILE A 48 1.26 -10.82 13.28
C ILE A 48 1.75 -10.25 14.62
N ALA A 49 0.90 -10.28 15.64
CA ALA A 49 1.19 -9.66 16.94
C ALA A 49 2.40 -10.27 17.66
N SER A 50 2.65 -11.57 17.47
CA SER A 50 3.81 -12.26 18.05
C SER A 50 5.11 -12.09 17.26
N GLY A 51 5.07 -11.50 16.06
CA GLY A 51 6.20 -11.43 15.15
C GLY A 51 6.50 -12.73 14.39
N ALA A 52 5.74 -13.81 14.62
CA ALA A 52 5.92 -15.09 13.93
C ALA A 52 5.76 -14.96 12.40
N GLY A 53 4.85 -14.09 11.95
CA GLY A 53 4.66 -13.76 10.52
C GLY A 53 5.91 -13.10 9.92
N LEU A 54 6.50 -12.14 10.64
CA LEU A 54 7.72 -11.45 10.22
C LEU A 54 8.92 -12.41 10.14
N ASP A 55 9.07 -13.28 11.15
CA ASP A 55 10.13 -14.30 11.17
C ASP A 55 9.98 -15.30 10.02
N ARG A 56 8.74 -15.68 9.69
CA ARG A 56 8.49 -16.52 8.51
C ARG A 56 8.85 -15.80 7.23
N PHE A 57 8.50 -14.51 7.11
CA PHE A 57 8.86 -13.70 5.95
C PHE A 57 10.37 -13.58 5.76
N ARG A 58 11.13 -13.39 6.86
CA ARG A 58 12.60 -13.39 6.86
C ARG A 58 13.16 -14.69 6.23
N ARG A 59 12.63 -15.84 6.65
CA ARG A 59 13.04 -17.16 6.11
C ARG A 59 12.65 -17.33 4.63
N ILE A 60 11.51 -16.79 4.21
CA ILE A 60 11.08 -16.82 2.80
C ILE A 60 12.05 -16.01 1.92
N ILE A 61 12.46 -14.83 2.37
CA ILE A 61 13.43 -13.98 1.66
C ILE A 61 14.75 -14.75 1.48
N GLU A 62 15.30 -15.30 2.56
CA GLU A 62 16.57 -16.03 2.54
C GLU A 62 16.49 -17.28 1.64
N ALA A 63 15.39 -18.04 1.72
CA ALA A 63 15.19 -19.24 0.91
C ALA A 63 15.12 -18.97 -0.60
N GLN A 64 14.80 -17.73 -1.01
CA GLN A 64 14.76 -17.32 -2.42
C GLN A 64 16.03 -16.54 -2.83
N GLY A 65 17.07 -16.52 -2.00
CA GLY A 65 18.34 -15.84 -2.27
C GLY A 65 18.33 -14.33 -2.05
N GLY A 66 17.29 -13.80 -1.40
CA GLY A 66 17.21 -12.41 -1.00
C GLY A 66 17.97 -12.12 0.30
N ASP A 67 18.06 -10.83 0.65
CA ASP A 67 18.73 -10.38 1.86
C ASP A 67 17.75 -10.25 3.03
N PRO A 68 17.76 -11.15 4.03
CA PRO A 68 16.78 -11.15 5.11
C PRO A 68 16.87 -9.92 6.02
N LYS A 69 18.00 -9.19 6.02
CA LYS A 69 18.18 -8.02 6.90
C LYS A 69 17.36 -6.81 6.44
N VAL A 70 16.78 -6.84 5.25
CA VAL A 70 15.84 -5.79 4.78
C VAL A 70 14.63 -5.64 5.70
N VAL A 71 14.30 -6.67 6.49
CA VAL A 71 13.20 -6.60 7.45
C VAL A 71 13.51 -5.67 8.63
N ASP A 72 14.78 -5.47 8.93
CA ASP A 72 15.26 -4.66 10.06
C ASP A 72 15.84 -3.31 9.61
N ASP A 73 16.38 -3.25 8.38
CA ASP A 73 17.01 -2.06 7.80
C ASP A 73 16.51 -1.84 6.35
N TYR A 74 15.65 -0.83 6.17
CA TYR A 74 15.07 -0.49 4.87
C TYR A 74 16.03 0.22 3.92
N THR A 75 17.17 0.73 4.40
CA THR A 75 18.18 1.36 3.53
C THR A 75 18.82 0.36 2.59
N ARG A 76 18.65 -0.94 2.86
CA ARG A 76 19.09 -2.06 2.03
C ARG A 76 18.17 -2.32 0.83
N LEU A 77 16.98 -1.70 0.82
CA LEU A 77 16.08 -1.69 -0.33
C LEU A 77 16.44 -0.53 -1.27
N PRO A 78 16.17 -0.65 -2.59
CA PRO A 78 16.33 0.46 -3.53
C PRO A 78 15.58 1.72 -3.07
N GLN A 79 16.29 2.86 -3.06
CA GLN A 79 15.75 4.16 -2.66
C GLN A 79 15.72 5.14 -3.83
N ALA A 80 14.61 5.85 -4.00
CA ALA A 80 14.55 6.98 -4.92
C ALA A 80 15.33 8.16 -4.34
N PRO A 81 16.13 8.88 -5.14
CA PRO A 81 16.91 10.01 -4.65
C PRO A 81 16.07 11.26 -4.36
N HIS A 82 14.85 11.34 -4.88
CA HIS A 82 14.00 12.52 -4.79
C HIS A 82 12.56 12.14 -4.43
N HIS A 83 11.89 13.05 -3.72
CA HIS A 83 10.47 12.98 -3.43
C HIS A 83 9.78 14.30 -3.79
N HIS A 84 8.49 14.24 -4.12
CA HIS A 84 7.65 15.40 -4.38
C HIS A 84 6.29 15.24 -3.71
N ILE A 85 5.86 16.25 -2.95
CA ILE A 85 4.61 16.24 -2.22
C ILE A 85 3.51 16.87 -3.09
N VAL A 86 2.42 16.14 -3.31
CA VAL A 86 1.19 16.67 -3.88
C VAL A 86 0.27 17.07 -2.73
N SER A 87 0.10 18.38 -2.54
CA SER A 87 -0.72 18.94 -1.47
C SER A 87 -2.17 19.19 -1.88
N ALA A 88 -3.07 19.16 -0.90
CA ALA A 88 -4.45 19.57 -1.09
C ALA A 88 -4.53 21.07 -1.46
N PRO A 89 -5.27 21.44 -2.52
CA PRO A 89 -5.34 22.84 -2.97
C PRO A 89 -6.25 23.71 -2.09
N ARG A 90 -7.12 23.09 -1.30
CA ARG A 90 -8.09 23.77 -0.44
C ARG A 90 -8.50 22.89 0.74
N ARG A 91 -9.20 23.49 1.70
CA ARG A 91 -9.84 22.73 2.78
C ARG A 91 -11.00 21.88 2.27
N GLY A 92 -11.24 20.75 2.94
CA GLY A 92 -12.34 19.84 2.67
C GLY A 92 -12.04 18.43 3.17
N TYR A 93 -12.66 17.45 2.53
CA TYR A 93 -12.41 16.03 2.73
C TYR A 93 -11.90 15.42 1.43
N VAL A 94 -11.00 14.44 1.52
CA VAL A 94 -10.69 13.59 0.37
C VAL A 94 -11.94 12.80 0.03
N ALA A 95 -12.61 13.16 -1.05
CA ALA A 95 -13.84 12.52 -1.50
C ALA A 95 -13.57 11.27 -2.34
N GLY A 96 -12.45 11.26 -3.06
CA GLY A 96 -12.04 10.13 -3.87
C GLY A 96 -10.58 10.22 -4.30
N ILE A 97 -10.00 9.04 -4.51
CA ILE A 97 -8.71 8.83 -5.14
C ILE A 97 -8.93 7.82 -6.26
N ASP A 98 -8.75 8.23 -7.50
CA ASP A 98 -8.85 7.35 -8.67
C ASP A 98 -7.63 6.40 -8.71
N ALA A 99 -7.85 5.15 -8.32
CA ALA A 99 -6.81 4.14 -8.24
C ALA A 99 -6.19 3.82 -9.61
N GLU A 100 -6.94 3.92 -10.72
CA GLU A 100 -6.40 3.69 -12.06
C GLU A 100 -5.43 4.81 -12.43
N LEU A 101 -5.81 6.07 -12.20
CA LEU A 101 -4.93 7.21 -12.48
C LEU A 101 -3.69 7.21 -11.58
N ILE A 102 -3.81 6.82 -10.30
CA ILE A 102 -2.65 6.63 -9.42
C ILE A 102 -1.75 5.50 -9.95
N GLY A 103 -2.32 4.37 -10.38
CA GLY A 103 -1.58 3.27 -10.98
C GLY A 103 -0.81 3.72 -12.22
N ARG A 104 -1.47 4.45 -13.13
CA ARG A 104 -0.85 5.01 -14.34
C ARG A 104 0.22 6.06 -14.03
N ALA A 105 0.01 6.89 -13.01
CA ALA A 105 1.02 7.84 -12.55
C ALA A 105 2.26 7.11 -12.01
N SER A 106 2.07 6.00 -11.29
CA SER A 106 3.16 5.14 -10.82
C SER A 106 3.94 4.49 -11.97
N VAL A 107 3.25 4.02 -13.02
CA VAL A 107 3.91 3.56 -14.27
C VAL A 107 4.70 4.69 -14.92
N ALA A 108 4.13 5.90 -15.01
CA ALA A 108 4.83 7.05 -15.58
C ALA A 108 6.12 7.42 -14.82
N LEU A 109 6.17 7.19 -13.50
CA LEU A 109 7.40 7.34 -12.71
C LEU A 109 8.44 6.25 -13.01
N GLY A 110 8.02 5.08 -13.49
CA GLY A 110 8.86 3.92 -13.77
C GLY A 110 8.63 2.72 -12.86
N ALA A 111 7.61 2.76 -11.98
CA ALA A 111 7.28 1.65 -11.07
C ALA A 111 6.50 0.52 -11.76
N GLY A 112 6.32 0.60 -13.07
CA GLY A 112 5.63 -0.40 -13.87
C GLY A 112 6.12 -0.36 -15.31
N ARG A 113 5.38 -1.05 -16.18
CA ARG A 113 5.77 -1.31 -17.56
C ARG A 113 4.71 -0.77 -18.50
N ASP A 114 5.14 -0.05 -19.54
CA ASP A 114 4.27 0.27 -20.68
C ASP A 114 4.21 -0.94 -21.65
N ARG A 115 5.33 -1.66 -21.80
CA ARG A 115 5.48 -2.90 -22.57
C ARG A 115 6.14 -4.00 -21.75
N VAL A 116 5.90 -5.26 -22.09
CA VAL A 116 6.36 -6.43 -21.32
C VAL A 116 7.88 -6.40 -21.08
N GLU A 117 8.64 -5.94 -22.06
CA GLU A 117 10.10 -5.85 -22.05
C GLU A 117 10.67 -4.67 -21.25
N ASP A 118 9.84 -3.71 -20.84
CA ASP A 118 10.34 -2.50 -20.18
C ASP A 118 10.91 -2.80 -18.78
N PRO A 119 12.02 -2.15 -18.39
CA PRO A 119 12.54 -2.26 -17.04
C PRO A 119 11.63 -1.54 -16.05
N VAL A 120 11.56 -2.07 -14.82
CA VAL A 120 10.89 -1.43 -13.69
C VAL A 120 11.96 -0.88 -12.75
N ASP A 121 11.82 0.37 -12.30
CA ASP A 121 12.60 0.92 -11.20
C ASP A 121 11.88 0.58 -9.88
N PRO A 122 12.40 -0.35 -9.06
CA PRO A 122 11.75 -0.74 -7.80
C PRO A 122 11.82 0.33 -6.71
N ALA A 123 12.56 1.42 -6.93
CA ALA A 123 12.79 2.47 -5.95
C ALA A 123 11.78 3.62 -6.04
N VAL A 124 11.09 3.77 -7.17
CA VAL A 124 10.12 4.84 -7.43
C VAL A 124 8.69 4.37 -7.14
N GLY A 125 7.79 5.31 -6.89
CA GLY A 125 6.40 4.99 -6.56
C GLY A 125 5.65 6.15 -5.92
N ILE A 126 4.45 5.87 -5.40
CA ILE A 126 3.57 6.86 -4.79
C ILE A 126 3.12 6.34 -3.43
N LEU A 127 3.27 7.15 -2.38
CA LEU A 127 2.64 6.92 -1.08
C LEU A 127 1.39 7.80 -0.96
N LEU A 128 0.33 7.23 -0.39
CA LEU A 128 -0.88 7.96 -0.03
C LEU A 128 -0.70 8.52 1.39
N ALA A 129 -0.71 9.84 1.52
CA ALA A 129 -0.67 10.52 2.82
C ALA A 129 -2.06 10.76 3.42
N ALA A 130 -3.11 10.73 2.58
CA ALA A 130 -4.51 10.84 2.99
C ALA A 130 -5.38 9.82 2.24
N LYS A 131 -6.44 9.34 2.89
CA LYS A 131 -7.42 8.38 2.35
C LYS A 131 -8.79 9.03 2.17
N PRO A 132 -9.68 8.45 1.33
CA PRO A 132 -11.05 8.93 1.23
C PRO A 132 -11.75 8.96 2.60
N GLY A 133 -12.33 10.11 2.95
CA GLY A 133 -12.91 10.38 4.27
C GLY A 133 -12.05 11.25 5.18
N ASP A 134 -10.75 11.37 4.90
CA ASP A 134 -9.84 12.20 5.70
C ASP A 134 -10.09 13.69 5.45
N ALA A 135 -10.06 14.48 6.52
CA ALA A 135 -10.14 15.93 6.44
C ALA A 135 -8.76 16.52 6.10
N VAL A 136 -8.72 17.48 5.19
CA VAL A 136 -7.50 18.16 4.74
C VAL A 136 -7.69 19.67 4.68
N ARG A 137 -6.59 20.41 4.81
CA ARG A 137 -6.48 21.87 4.61
C ARG A 137 -5.60 22.16 3.40
N ALA A 138 -5.67 23.41 2.92
CA ALA A 138 -4.78 23.86 1.86
C ALA A 138 -3.31 23.69 2.30
N GLY A 139 -2.52 22.98 1.50
CA GLY A 139 -1.12 22.67 1.79
C GLY A 139 -0.87 21.29 2.44
N ASP A 140 -1.88 20.65 3.01
CA ASP A 140 -1.72 19.33 3.64
C ASP A 140 -1.33 18.28 2.58
N PRO A 141 -0.42 17.34 2.88
CA PRO A 141 0.01 16.32 1.93
C PRO A 141 -1.12 15.33 1.64
N VAL A 142 -1.34 15.02 0.35
CA VAL A 142 -2.27 13.97 -0.09
C VAL A 142 -1.51 12.79 -0.68
N LEU A 143 -0.49 13.06 -1.49
CA LEU A 143 0.40 12.05 -2.06
C LEU A 143 1.86 12.47 -1.88
N GLU A 144 2.73 11.47 -1.78
CA GLU A 144 4.18 11.65 -1.90
C GLU A 144 4.70 10.79 -3.05
N MET A 145 5.34 11.42 -4.03
CA MET A 145 5.90 10.75 -5.21
C MET A 145 7.40 10.58 -5.06
N HIS A 146 7.87 9.34 -5.06
CA HIS A 146 9.28 8.97 -5.08
C HIS A 146 9.73 8.82 -6.53
N TYR A 147 10.77 9.56 -6.95
CA TYR A 147 11.20 9.61 -8.35
C TYR A 147 12.72 9.75 -8.50
N ARG A 148 13.21 9.40 -9.68
CA ARG A 148 14.62 9.55 -10.10
C ARG A 148 14.78 10.52 -11.26
N ASP A 149 13.89 10.43 -12.25
CA ASP A 149 13.88 11.26 -13.46
C ASP A 149 12.82 12.35 -13.34
N ARG A 150 13.24 13.61 -13.42
CA ARG A 150 12.35 14.77 -13.35
C ARG A 150 11.41 14.88 -14.55
N GLY A 151 11.82 14.45 -15.74
CA GLY A 151 10.95 14.44 -16.93
C GLY A 151 9.80 13.44 -16.80
N ARG A 152 10.02 12.33 -16.08
CA ARG A 152 8.96 11.36 -15.74
C ARG A 152 8.00 11.90 -14.67
N LEU A 153 8.51 12.68 -13.72
CA LEU A 153 7.69 13.30 -12.67
C LEU A 153 6.59 14.20 -13.26
N ASP A 154 6.90 15.04 -14.24
CA ASP A 154 5.92 15.99 -14.80
C ASP A 154 4.67 15.28 -15.34
N ARG A 155 4.86 14.17 -16.07
CA ARG A 155 3.76 13.34 -16.56
C ARG A 155 2.98 12.67 -15.43
N ALA A 156 3.67 12.17 -14.41
CA ALA A 156 3.02 11.56 -13.25
C ALA A 156 2.18 12.57 -12.46
N LEU A 157 2.66 13.82 -12.30
CA LEU A 157 1.95 14.89 -11.61
C LEU A 157 0.65 15.27 -12.33
N GLN A 158 0.64 15.31 -13.65
CA GLN A 158 -0.58 15.56 -14.42
C GLN A 158 -1.65 14.50 -14.14
N LEU A 159 -1.26 13.22 -14.15
CA LEU A 159 -2.17 12.11 -13.87
C LEU A 159 -2.68 12.12 -12.42
N ALA A 160 -1.77 12.32 -11.46
CA ALA A 160 -2.12 12.31 -10.05
C ALA A 160 -2.97 13.53 -9.65
N GLY A 161 -2.75 14.70 -10.26
CA GLY A 161 -3.57 15.88 -10.03
C GLY A 161 -5.03 15.67 -10.44
N SER A 162 -5.29 14.85 -11.47
CA SER A 162 -6.65 14.45 -11.87
C SER A 162 -7.22 13.29 -11.05
N ALA A 163 -6.40 12.60 -10.26
CA ALA A 163 -6.83 11.46 -9.47
C ALA A 163 -7.49 11.84 -8.14
N ILE A 164 -7.18 13.03 -7.61
CA ILE A 164 -7.61 13.46 -6.27
C ILE A 164 -8.83 14.37 -6.38
N THR A 165 -9.92 13.98 -5.71
CA THR A 165 -11.09 14.84 -5.52
C THR A 165 -11.19 15.26 -4.06
N ILE A 166 -11.16 16.57 -3.81
CA ILE A 166 -11.49 17.15 -2.51
C ILE A 166 -12.92 17.69 -2.58
N ASP A 167 -13.73 17.49 -1.55
CA ASP A 167 -15.11 17.99 -1.45
C ASP A 167 -15.37 18.65 -0.10
N GLU A 168 -16.45 19.41 0.04
CA GLU A 168 -16.83 20.05 1.30
C GLU A 168 -17.40 19.05 2.31
N GLN A 169 -17.98 17.96 1.83
CA GLN A 169 -18.58 16.91 2.66
C GLN A 169 -17.76 15.62 2.59
N ALA A 170 -17.69 14.91 3.71
CA ALA A 170 -17.04 13.60 3.75
C ALA A 170 -17.83 12.58 2.90
N PRO A 171 -17.15 11.76 2.08
CA PRO A 171 -17.82 10.72 1.30
C PRO A 171 -18.42 9.65 2.23
N PRO A 172 -19.48 8.95 1.80
CA PRO A 172 -20.00 7.82 2.57
C PRO A 172 -18.95 6.71 2.65
N ARG A 173 -18.80 6.11 3.84
CA ARG A 173 -17.91 4.96 4.03
C ARG A 173 -18.43 3.77 3.22
N ARG A 174 -17.55 3.17 2.44
CA ARG A 174 -17.83 1.94 1.69
C ARG A 174 -17.31 0.73 2.46
N PRO A 175 -17.99 -0.42 2.42
CA PRO A 175 -17.45 -1.64 3.00
C PRO A 175 -16.20 -2.06 2.23
N LEU A 176 -15.16 -2.43 2.98
CA LEU A 176 -13.89 -2.93 2.41
C LEU A 176 -14.08 -4.30 1.75
N ILE A 177 -14.96 -5.13 2.32
CA ILE A 177 -15.30 -6.46 1.82
C ILE A 177 -16.81 -6.46 1.53
N VAL A 178 -17.17 -6.55 0.25
CA VAL A 178 -18.56 -6.41 -0.21
C VAL A 178 -19.40 -7.68 -0.08
N GLY A 179 -18.75 -8.84 -0.02
CA GLY A 179 -19.43 -10.12 0.06
C GLY A 179 -18.48 -11.31 -0.06
N GLU A 180 -19.06 -12.50 0.07
CA GLU A 180 -18.39 -13.79 -0.06
C GLU A 180 -19.17 -14.65 -1.06
N VAL A 181 -18.45 -15.30 -1.97
CA VAL A 181 -19.01 -16.31 -2.88
C VAL A 181 -18.56 -17.67 -2.36
N ARG A 182 -19.52 -18.56 -2.10
CA ARG A 182 -19.30 -19.92 -1.59
C ARG A 182 -19.66 -20.96 -2.64
#